data_AF-D1MER8-F1
#
_entry.id   AF-D1MER8-F1
#
_cell.length_a   1.000
_cell.length_b   1.000
_cell.length_c   1.000
_cell.angle_alpha   90.00
_cell.angle_beta   90.00
_cell.angle_gamma   90.00
#
_symmetry.space_group_name_H-M   'P 1'
#
loop_
_entity.id
_entity.type
_entity.pdbx_description
1 polymer ?
#
loop_
_entity_poly.entity_id
_entity_poly.type
_entity_poly.pdbx_seq_one_letter_code
_entity_poly.pdbx_strand_id
1 'polypeptide(L)'
;MPAWGALFLLWATAEATKDCPSPCTCRALETMGLWVDCRGHGLTALPALPARTRHLLLANNSLQSVPPGAFDHLPQLQTLDVTQNPWHCDCSLTYLRLWLEDRTPEALLQVRCASPSLAAHGPLGRLTGYQLGSCGWQLQASWVRPGVL
;
A
#
# COMPACT_ATOMS: atom_id res chain seq x y z
N MET A 1 36.22 -42.75 -0.41
CA MET A 1 36.92 -41.59 -1.00
C MET A 1 37.31 -41.99 -2.41
N PRO A 2 36.99 -41.28 -3.50
CA PRO A 2 36.59 -39.87 -3.62
C PRO A 2 35.17 -39.67 -4.23
N ALA A 3 34.44 -38.70 -3.70
CA ALA A 3 34.13 -37.41 -4.34
C ALA A 3 32.89 -37.42 -5.24
N TRP A 4 31.74 -37.81 -4.68
CA TRP A 4 30.44 -37.26 -5.08
C TRP A 4 30.44 -35.76 -4.72
N GLY A 5 30.87 -34.89 -5.65
CA GLY A 5 31.04 -33.47 -5.34
C GLY A 5 30.77 -32.50 -6.48
N ALA A 6 30.24 -32.97 -7.62
CA ALA A 6 30.11 -32.14 -8.82
C ALA A 6 28.72 -32.26 -9.48
N LEU A 7 27.65 -32.43 -8.70
CA LEU A 7 26.29 -32.45 -9.23
C LEU A 7 25.28 -31.66 -8.37
N PHE A 8 25.68 -30.53 -7.79
CA PHE A 8 24.74 -29.57 -7.15
C PHE A 8 25.26 -28.13 -7.22
N LEU A 9 25.74 -27.68 -8.39
CA LEU A 9 25.96 -26.26 -8.69
C LEU A 9 24.96 -25.73 -9.72
N LEU A 10 23.70 -26.17 -9.61
CA LEU A 10 22.55 -25.63 -10.37
C LEU A 10 21.30 -25.52 -9.50
N TRP A 11 21.45 -25.21 -8.21
CA TRP A 11 20.38 -24.49 -7.52
C TRP A 11 20.79 -23.04 -7.45
N ALA A 12 20.51 -22.34 -8.56
CA ALA A 12 20.21 -20.92 -8.48
C ALA A 12 19.16 -20.77 -7.38
N THR A 13 19.55 -20.19 -6.26
CA THR A 13 18.65 -19.81 -5.17
C THR A 13 17.75 -18.70 -5.70
N ALA A 14 16.74 -19.06 -6.49
CA ALA A 14 15.60 -18.20 -6.80
C ALA A 14 14.66 -18.16 -5.58
N GLU A 15 15.20 -17.91 -4.39
CA GLU A 15 14.42 -17.76 -3.16
C GLU A 15 14.24 -16.27 -2.88
N ALA A 16 13.57 -15.58 -3.83
CA ALA A 16 13.18 -14.19 -3.67
C ALA A 16 12.12 -13.70 -4.69
N THR A 17 11.29 -14.55 -5.31
CA THR A 17 10.23 -14.05 -6.22
C THR A 17 8.88 -14.77 -6.10
N LYS A 18 8.76 -15.79 -5.23
CA LYS A 18 7.54 -16.61 -5.14
C LYS A 18 6.32 -15.90 -4.54
N ASP A 19 6.49 -14.77 -3.87
CA ASP A 19 5.39 -14.03 -3.23
C ASP A 19 4.88 -12.84 -4.07
N CYS A 20 5.37 -12.64 -5.30
CA CYS A 20 4.90 -11.52 -6.12
C CYS A 20 3.48 -11.80 -6.63
N PRO A 21 2.51 -10.90 -6.40
CA PRO A 21 1.16 -11.09 -6.91
C PRO A 21 1.14 -11.08 -8.44
N SER A 22 0.34 -11.99 -9.04
CA SER A 22 0.28 -12.20 -10.49
C SER A 22 -0.05 -10.96 -11.35
N PRO A 23 -0.86 -9.96 -10.90
CA PRO A 23 -1.06 -8.75 -11.67
C PRO A 23 0.08 -7.73 -11.52
N CYS A 24 1.15 -8.03 -10.78
CA CYS A 24 2.20 -7.05 -10.47
C CYS A 24 3.58 -7.51 -10.92
N THR A 25 4.46 -6.54 -11.15
CA THR A 25 5.86 -6.77 -11.42
C THR A 25 6.68 -6.43 -10.19
N CYS A 26 7.43 -7.41 -9.68
CA CYS A 26 8.31 -7.21 -8.53
C CYS A 26 9.77 -7.21 -8.95
N ARG A 27 10.54 -6.23 -8.46
CA ARG A 27 12.00 -6.12 -8.68
C ARG A 27 12.72 -5.97 -7.34
N ALA A 28 13.74 -6.79 -7.12
CA ALA A 28 14.63 -6.60 -5.99
C ALA A 28 15.42 -5.30 -6.14
N LEU A 29 15.53 -4.53 -5.07
CA LEU A 29 16.36 -3.33 -5.04
C LEU A 29 17.83 -3.71 -4.85
N GLU A 30 18.75 -2.82 -5.24
CA GLU A 30 20.19 -3.00 -4.96
C GLU A 30 20.47 -2.98 -3.45
N THR A 31 19.67 -2.22 -2.71
CA THR A 31 19.58 -2.33 -1.25
C THR A 31 18.56 -3.40 -0.86
N MET A 32 18.55 -3.84 0.39
CA MET A 32 17.52 -4.77 0.89
C MET A 32 16.11 -4.26 0.56
N GLY A 33 15.20 -5.07 0.04
CA GLY A 33 13.80 -4.67 -0.19
C GLY A 33 13.29 -4.95 -1.60
N LEU A 34 12.00 -4.65 -1.81
CA LEU A 34 11.28 -4.97 -3.05
C LEU A 34 10.53 -3.76 -3.62
N TRP A 35 10.70 -3.53 -4.91
CA TRP A 35 9.88 -2.63 -5.72
C TRP A 35 8.71 -3.43 -6.29
N VAL A 36 7.46 -3.03 -6.01
CA VAL A 36 6.25 -3.70 -6.47
C VAL A 36 5.45 -2.72 -7.32
N ASP A 37 5.34 -3.02 -8.61
CA ASP A 37 4.60 -2.23 -9.59
C ASP A 37 3.31 -2.95 -10.00
N CYS A 38 2.17 -2.40 -9.62
CA CYS A 38 0.83 -2.92 -9.90
C CYS A 38 -0.03 -1.91 -10.69
N ARG A 39 0.59 -0.96 -11.41
CA ARG A 39 -0.14 0.12 -12.08
C ARG A 39 -0.92 -0.35 -13.30
N GLY A 40 -2.10 0.19 -13.54
CA GLY A 40 -2.83 -0.03 -14.80
C GLY A 40 -3.48 -1.42 -14.94
N HIS A 41 -3.57 -2.19 -13.87
CA HIS A 41 -4.10 -3.56 -13.89
C HIS A 41 -5.58 -3.66 -13.51
N GLY A 42 -6.27 -2.53 -13.32
CA GLY A 42 -7.71 -2.49 -13.01
C GLY A 42 -8.03 -3.09 -11.64
N LEU A 43 -7.10 -3.03 -10.69
CA LEU A 43 -7.29 -3.61 -9.37
C LEU A 43 -8.46 -2.95 -8.64
N THR A 44 -9.41 -3.75 -8.18
CA THR A 44 -10.54 -3.33 -7.34
C THR A 44 -10.29 -3.55 -5.86
N ALA A 45 -9.32 -4.42 -5.53
CA ALA A 45 -8.85 -4.69 -4.18
C ALA A 45 -7.32 -4.86 -4.18
N LEU A 46 -6.70 -4.67 -3.01
CA LEU A 46 -5.27 -4.88 -2.85
C LEU A 46 -4.92 -6.37 -2.97
N PRO A 47 -3.88 -6.74 -3.75
CA PRO A 47 -3.37 -8.10 -3.78
C PRO A 47 -2.59 -8.43 -2.50
N ALA A 48 -2.21 -9.69 -2.30
CA ALA A 48 -1.29 -10.07 -1.23
C ALA A 48 0.10 -9.45 -1.52
N LEU A 49 0.58 -8.59 -0.63
CA LEU A 49 1.81 -7.84 -0.79
C LEU A 49 2.96 -8.49 -0.01
N PRO A 50 4.17 -8.62 -0.58
CA PRO A 50 5.33 -9.14 0.13
C PRO A 50 5.78 -8.24 1.29
N ALA A 51 6.09 -8.80 2.45
CA ALA A 51 6.48 -8.05 3.67
C ALA A 51 7.69 -7.11 3.51
N ARG A 52 8.58 -7.41 2.56
CA ARG A 52 9.79 -6.62 2.24
C ARG A 52 9.56 -5.52 1.20
N THR A 53 8.30 -5.21 0.88
CA THR A 53 7.96 -4.13 -0.06
C THR A 53 8.41 -2.78 0.49
N ARG A 54 9.22 -2.07 -0.31
CA ARG A 54 9.70 -0.70 -0.01
C ARG A 54 9.01 0.35 -0.86
N HIS A 55 8.73 0.02 -2.11
CA HIS A 55 8.02 0.90 -3.03
C HIS A 55 6.84 0.13 -3.61
N LEU A 56 5.65 0.71 -3.47
CA LEU A 56 4.39 0.12 -3.91
C LEU A 56 3.68 1.10 -4.84
N LEU A 57 3.52 0.71 -6.10
CA LEU A 57 2.82 1.51 -7.10
C LEU A 57 1.48 0.87 -7.43
N LEU A 58 0.40 1.55 -7.06
CA LEU A 58 -0.99 1.14 -7.28
C LEU A 58 -1.75 2.16 -8.14
N ALA A 59 -1.05 3.09 -8.78
CA ALA A 59 -1.67 4.11 -9.60
C ALA A 59 -2.43 3.54 -10.80
N ASN A 60 -3.44 4.28 -11.28
CA ASN A 60 -4.24 3.91 -12.44
C ASN A 60 -4.94 2.56 -12.27
N ASN A 61 -5.62 2.38 -11.14
CA ASN A 61 -6.42 1.19 -10.84
C ASN A 61 -7.87 1.60 -10.53
N SER A 62 -8.68 0.66 -10.06
CA SER A 62 -10.10 0.87 -9.72
C SER A 62 -10.36 0.74 -8.22
N LEU A 63 -9.36 1.07 -7.40
CA LEU A 63 -9.47 1.04 -5.95
C LEU A 63 -10.38 2.17 -5.47
N GLN A 64 -11.34 1.84 -4.62
CA GLN A 64 -12.25 2.81 -4.02
C GLN A 64 -11.93 3.10 -2.56
N SER A 65 -11.32 2.14 -1.86
CA SER A 65 -10.88 2.26 -0.47
C SER A 65 -9.71 1.32 -0.21
N VAL A 66 -9.08 1.47 0.95
CA VAL A 66 -8.03 0.58 1.44
C VAL A 66 -8.48 0.03 2.79
N PRO A 67 -8.51 -1.30 2.98
CA PRO A 67 -8.87 -1.89 4.25
C PRO A 67 -7.97 -1.39 5.40
N PRO A 68 -8.52 -1.17 6.60
CA PRO A 68 -7.71 -0.91 7.78
C PRO A 68 -6.68 -2.02 7.96
N GLY A 69 -5.44 -1.63 8.23
CA GLY A 69 -4.36 -2.58 8.46
C GLY A 69 -3.66 -3.11 7.19
N ALA A 70 -4.09 -2.67 6.00
CA ALA A 70 -3.58 -3.22 4.74
C ALA A 70 -2.07 -3.02 4.52
N PHE A 71 -1.45 -2.05 5.18
CA PHE A 71 -0.01 -1.79 5.07
C PHE A 71 0.77 -2.10 6.36
N ASP A 72 0.10 -2.61 7.40
CA ASP A 72 0.71 -2.80 8.73
C ASP A 72 1.77 -3.92 8.71
N HIS A 73 1.62 -4.87 7.79
CA HIS A 73 2.56 -5.96 7.54
C HIS A 73 3.74 -5.55 6.64
N LEU A 74 3.83 -4.27 6.24
CA LEU A 74 4.86 -3.72 5.36
C LEU A 74 5.74 -2.70 6.11
N PRO A 75 6.56 -3.13 7.09
CA PRO A 75 7.30 -2.21 7.96
C PRO A 75 8.37 -1.39 7.20
N GLN A 76 8.77 -1.85 6.02
CA GLN A 76 9.78 -1.19 5.18
C GLN A 76 9.16 -0.30 4.08
N LEU A 77 7.84 -0.15 4.03
CA LEU A 77 7.17 0.64 3.01
C LEU A 77 7.55 2.13 3.16
N GLN A 78 8.17 2.68 2.12
CA GLN A 78 8.66 4.06 2.07
C GLN A 78 7.89 4.89 1.05
N THR A 79 7.53 4.29 -0.09
CA THR A 79 6.81 4.99 -1.16
C THR A 79 5.53 4.25 -1.48
N LEU A 80 4.42 4.99 -1.48
CA LEU A 80 3.11 4.51 -1.87
C LEU A 80 2.54 5.46 -2.94
N ASP A 81 2.31 4.95 -4.15
CA ASP A 81 1.60 5.68 -5.19
C ASP A 81 0.19 5.10 -5.36
N VAL A 82 -0.80 5.86 -4.89
CA VAL A 82 -2.23 5.54 -4.93
C VAL A 82 -3.02 6.51 -5.82
N THR A 83 -2.31 7.26 -6.66
CA THR A 83 -2.93 8.26 -7.54
C THR A 83 -3.80 7.61 -8.62
N GLN A 84 -4.66 8.38 -9.30
CA GLN A 84 -5.48 7.89 -10.41
C GLN A 84 -6.31 6.64 -10.06
N ASN A 85 -6.96 6.66 -8.90
CA ASN A 85 -7.92 5.64 -8.47
C ASN A 85 -9.24 6.33 -8.10
N PRO A 86 -10.41 5.70 -8.33
CA PRO A 86 -11.72 6.27 -8.06
C PRO A 86 -12.05 6.23 -6.55
N TRP A 87 -11.27 6.95 -5.74
CA TRP A 87 -11.42 6.93 -4.28
C TRP A 87 -12.80 7.39 -3.82
N HIS A 88 -13.45 6.54 -3.02
CA HIS A 88 -14.70 6.84 -2.33
C HIS A 88 -14.36 7.44 -0.97
N CYS A 89 -14.39 8.77 -0.88
CA CYS A 89 -13.99 9.53 0.29
C CYS A 89 -15.10 9.60 1.34
N ASP A 90 -15.30 8.47 2.02
CA ASP A 90 -16.13 8.32 3.21
C ASP A 90 -15.30 7.71 4.36
N CYS A 91 -15.97 7.08 5.33
CA CYS A 91 -15.30 6.47 6.46
C CYS A 91 -14.34 5.36 6.12
N SER A 92 -14.56 4.64 5.02
CA SER A 92 -13.67 3.55 4.62
C SER A 92 -12.28 4.05 4.20
N LEU A 93 -12.15 5.32 3.82
CA LEU A 93 -10.89 5.92 3.38
C LEU A 93 -10.08 6.56 4.53
N THR A 94 -10.62 6.57 5.74
CA THR A 94 -9.97 7.15 6.92
C THR A 94 -8.59 6.53 7.19
N TYR A 95 -8.45 5.21 7.04
CA TYR A 95 -7.18 4.52 7.22
C TYR A 95 -6.12 5.06 6.24
N LEU A 96 -6.43 5.10 4.95
CA LEU A 96 -5.49 5.57 3.93
C LEU A 96 -5.08 7.02 4.18
N ARG A 97 -6.04 7.88 4.53
CA ARG A 97 -5.73 9.27 4.88
C ARG A 97 -4.72 9.36 6.02
N LEU A 98 -5.00 8.71 7.15
CA LEU A 98 -4.14 8.79 8.34
C LEU A 98 -2.77 8.18 8.09
N TRP A 99 -2.72 7.08 7.32
CA TRP A 99 -1.45 6.47 6.92
C TRP A 99 -0.61 7.44 6.08
N LEU A 100 -1.23 8.11 5.10
CA LEU A 100 -0.56 9.12 4.27
C LEU A 100 -0.14 10.34 5.09
N GLU A 101 -0.96 10.78 6.05
CA GLU A 101 -0.65 11.91 6.93
C GLU A 101 0.56 11.64 7.83
N ASP A 102 0.70 10.43 8.37
CA ASP A 102 1.84 10.03 9.22
C ASP A 102 3.12 9.77 8.41
N ARG A 103 3.01 9.20 7.21
CA ARG A 103 4.16 8.69 6.44
C ARG A 103 4.60 9.57 5.27
N THR A 104 3.66 10.17 4.54
CA THR A 104 3.89 10.87 3.26
C THR A 104 2.85 11.98 3.05
N PRO A 105 2.88 13.07 3.83
CA PRO A 105 1.83 14.09 3.83
C PRO A 105 1.69 14.80 2.48
N GLU A 106 2.74 14.84 1.66
CA GLU A 106 2.73 15.45 0.33
C GLU A 106 1.78 14.70 -0.62
N ALA A 107 1.64 13.38 -0.45
CA ALA A 107 0.77 12.54 -1.28
C ALA A 107 -0.72 12.83 -1.05
N LEU A 108 -1.11 13.41 0.10
CA LEU A 108 -2.51 13.78 0.40
C LEU A 108 -3.09 14.79 -0.59
N LEU A 109 -2.24 15.62 -1.20
CA LEU A 109 -2.65 16.60 -2.21
C LEU A 109 -2.85 15.98 -3.60
N GLN A 110 -2.26 14.80 -3.84
CA GLN A 110 -2.31 14.10 -5.12
C GLN A 110 -3.47 13.10 -5.20
N VAL A 111 -3.91 12.59 -4.04
CA VAL A 111 -5.07 11.69 -3.94
C VAL A 111 -6.37 12.49 -4.09
N ARG A 112 -7.12 12.22 -5.16
CA ARG A 112 -8.37 12.89 -5.50
C ARG A 112 -9.56 11.97 -5.25
N CYS A 113 -10.60 12.50 -4.63
CA CYS A 113 -11.87 11.79 -4.44
C CYS A 113 -12.63 11.72 -5.76
N ALA A 114 -13.19 10.56 -6.08
CA ALA A 114 -14.15 10.41 -7.17
C ALA A 114 -15.60 10.48 -6.66
N SER A 115 -15.83 10.09 -5.41
CA SER A 115 -17.13 10.05 -4.75
C SER A 115 -16.97 10.30 -3.25
N PRO A 116 -18.05 10.66 -2.51
CA PRO A 116 -19.35 11.10 -3.02
C PRO A 116 -19.27 12.45 -3.75
N SER A 117 -20.30 12.84 -4.51
CA SER A 117 -20.31 14.06 -5.35
C SER A 117 -19.94 15.34 -4.60
N LEU A 118 -20.24 15.42 -3.30
CA LEU A 118 -19.90 16.55 -2.42
C LEU A 118 -18.39 16.70 -2.17
N ALA A 119 -17.63 15.61 -2.21
CA ALA A 119 -16.19 15.57 -2.04
C ALA A 119 -15.45 15.32 -3.37
N ALA A 120 -16.19 14.99 -4.44
CA ALA A 120 -15.64 14.65 -5.75
C ALA A 120 -14.73 15.76 -6.28
N HIS A 121 -13.61 15.34 -6.86
CA HIS A 121 -12.53 16.20 -7.37
C HIS A 121 -11.82 17.07 -6.31
N GLY A 122 -12.11 16.89 -5.02
CA GLY A 122 -11.32 17.44 -3.92
C GLY A 122 -10.08 16.57 -3.63
N PRO A 123 -8.95 17.18 -3.23
CA PRO A 123 -7.82 16.42 -2.69
C PRO A 123 -8.16 15.89 -1.29
N LEU A 124 -7.71 14.68 -0.99
CA LEU A 124 -7.97 14.01 0.29
C LEU A 124 -7.47 14.83 1.49
N GLY A 125 -6.32 15.49 1.34
CA GLY A 125 -5.74 16.34 2.39
C GLY A 125 -6.58 17.54 2.79
N ARG A 126 -7.52 18.00 1.94
CA ARG A 126 -8.38 19.16 2.26
C ARG A 126 -9.69 18.76 2.94
N LEU A 127 -10.01 17.47 2.98
CA LEU A 127 -11.25 17.03 3.63
C LEU A 127 -11.14 17.21 5.15
N THR A 128 -12.24 17.55 5.81
CA THR A 128 -12.33 17.49 7.28
C THR A 128 -12.98 16.17 7.72
N GLY A 129 -12.86 15.80 9.01
CA GLY A 129 -13.50 14.59 9.54
C GLY A 129 -15.01 14.51 9.29
N TYR A 130 -15.69 15.66 9.26
CA TYR A 130 -17.11 15.76 8.90
C TYR A 130 -17.38 15.39 7.44
N GLN A 131 -16.48 15.74 6.52
CA GLN A 131 -16.61 15.43 5.09
C GLN A 131 -16.29 13.97 4.75
N LEU A 132 -15.55 13.29 5.61
CA LEU A 132 -15.37 11.84 5.56
C LEU A 132 -16.53 11.06 6.23
N GLY A 133 -17.54 11.75 6.76
CA GLY A 133 -18.73 11.12 7.35
C GLY A 133 -18.71 11.01 8.88
N SER A 134 -17.90 11.82 9.58
CA SER A 134 -17.84 11.83 11.06
C SER A 134 -17.61 10.44 11.65
N CYS A 135 -16.64 9.75 11.07
CA CYS A 135 -16.29 8.39 11.44
C CYS A 135 -15.83 8.41 12.89
N GLY A 136 -16.71 7.98 13.79
CA GLY A 136 -16.33 7.74 15.19
C GLY A 136 -15.08 6.89 15.21
N TRP A 137 -14.26 7.05 16.25
CA TRP A 137 -12.92 6.48 16.43
C TRP A 137 -12.84 4.93 16.40
N GLN A 138 -13.37 4.27 15.37
CA GLN A 138 -13.24 2.84 15.09
C GLN A 138 -11.98 2.59 14.25
N LEU A 139 -10.88 3.30 14.55
CA LEU A 139 -9.56 2.79 14.21
C LEU A 139 -9.32 1.64 15.18
N GLN A 140 -9.14 0.42 14.66
CA GLN A 140 -8.76 -0.71 15.50
C GLN A 140 -7.54 -0.34 16.35
N ALA A 141 -7.55 -0.82 17.60
CA ALA A 141 -6.66 -0.43 18.69
C ALA A 141 -5.15 -0.58 18.43
N SER A 142 -4.72 -1.07 17.26
CA SER A 142 -3.30 -1.18 16.88
C SER A 142 -2.62 0.16 16.62
N TRP A 143 -3.38 1.25 16.43
CA TRP A 143 -2.83 2.59 16.15
C TRP A 143 -2.83 3.54 17.36
N VAL A 144 -3.31 3.10 18.52
CA VAL A 144 -3.08 3.85 19.77
C VAL A 144 -1.62 3.62 20.14
N ARG A 145 -0.73 4.58 19.85
CA ARG A 145 0.61 4.60 20.45
C ARG A 145 0.43 4.51 21.97
N PRO A 146 0.87 3.45 22.66
CA PRO A 146 0.90 3.46 24.11
C PRO A 146 2.09 4.33 24.51
N GLY A 147 1.80 5.52 25.05
CA GLY A 147 2.81 6.32 25.76
C GLY A 147 3.01 7.73 25.22
N VAL A 148 2.18 8.65 25.68
CA VAL A 148 2.65 9.96 26.14
C VAL A 148 1.96 10.21 27.48
N LEU A 149 2.63 9.81 28.56
CA LEU A 149 2.46 10.34 29.91
C LEU A 149 3.83 10.83 30.37
#